data_AF-A0A5C7LTT6-F1
#
_entry.id   AF-A0A5C7LTT6-F1
#
_cell.length_a   1.000
_cell.length_b   1.000
_cell.length_c   1.000
_cell.angle_alpha   90.00
_cell.angle_beta   90.00
_cell.angle_gamma   90.00
#
_symmetry.space_group_name_H-M   'P 1'
#
loop_
_entity.id
_entity.type
_entity.pdbx_description
1 polymer ?
#
loop_
_entity_poly.entity_id
_entity_poly.type
_entity_poly.pdbx_seq_one_letter_code
_entity_poly.pdbx_strand_id
1 'polypeptide(L)'
;MNLTETIQAIDSNIREAKKIVDVGDSLERLRANRDFKRVILEGYFEQEAIRLVQLKADPNMQSLDSQKSIIAQIDAIGSLGQYFHAVYQKAQIARKAIVSDEETRDELLQDTEGGE
;
A
#
# COMPACT_ATOMS: atom_id res chain seq x y z
N MET A 1 -5.56 8.86 -33.00
CA MET A 1 -6.00 7.73 -32.16
C MET A 1 -7.45 7.48 -32.53
N ASN A 2 -7.78 6.31 -33.08
CA ASN A 2 -9.17 5.97 -33.39
C ASN A 2 -9.87 5.42 -32.12
N LEU A 3 -11.19 5.30 -32.15
CA LEU A 3 -11.97 4.93 -30.96
C LEU A 3 -11.59 3.54 -30.40
N THR A 4 -11.27 2.60 -31.27
CA THR A 4 -10.80 1.26 -30.87
C THR A 4 -9.46 1.32 -30.14
N GLU A 5 -8.51 2.13 -30.62
CA GLU A 5 -7.23 2.36 -29.96
C GLU A 5 -7.42 3.00 -28.56
N THR A 6 -8.38 3.92 -28.43
CA THR A 6 -8.72 4.54 -27.14
C THR A 6 -9.28 3.51 -26.14
N ILE A 7 -10.24 2.68 -26.56
CA ILE A 7 -10.83 1.62 -25.72
C ILE A 7 -9.74 0.63 -25.27
N GLN A 8 -8.86 0.21 -26.19
CA GLN A 8 -7.74 -0.68 -25.86
C GLN A 8 -6.78 -0.06 -24.85
N ALA A 9 -6.51 1.25 -24.95
CA ALA A 9 -5.68 1.96 -23.98
C ALA A 9 -6.35 1.98 -22.59
N ILE A 10 -7.65 2.24 -22.52
CA ILE A 10 -8.41 2.22 -21.27
C ILE A 10 -8.40 0.81 -20.64
N ASP A 11 -8.64 -0.23 -21.42
CA ASP A 11 -8.56 -1.62 -20.93
C ASP A 11 -7.16 -2.00 -20.43
N SER A 12 -6.12 -1.46 -21.07
CA SER A 12 -4.75 -1.61 -20.57
C SER A 12 -4.55 -0.92 -19.22
N ASN A 13 -5.06 0.29 -19.04
CA ASN A 13 -4.96 1.05 -17.79
C ASN A 13 -5.71 0.34 -16.66
N ILE A 14 -6.94 -0.14 -16.91
CA ILE A 14 -7.74 -0.91 -15.95
C ILE A 14 -6.99 -2.16 -15.51
N ARG A 15 -6.38 -2.91 -16.45
CA ARG A 15 -5.60 -4.11 -16.12
C ARG A 15 -4.41 -3.81 -15.21
N GLU A 16 -3.69 -2.72 -15.46
CA GLU A 16 -2.55 -2.34 -14.62
C GLU A 16 -3.02 -1.87 -13.23
N ALA A 17 -4.08 -1.06 -13.17
CA ALA A 17 -4.68 -0.62 -11.92
C ALA A 17 -5.18 -1.80 -11.07
N LYS A 18 -5.76 -2.85 -11.70
CA LYS A 18 -6.20 -4.07 -11.00
C LYS A 18 -5.04 -4.78 -10.29
N LYS A 19 -3.84 -4.84 -10.90
CA LYS A 19 -2.66 -5.40 -10.22
C LYS A 19 -2.27 -4.62 -8.95
N ILE A 20 -2.40 -3.28 -8.99
CA ILE A 20 -2.12 -2.43 -7.82
C ILE A 20 -3.15 -2.72 -6.72
N VAL A 21 -4.42 -2.87 -7.09
CA VAL A 21 -5.50 -3.24 -6.17
C VAL A 21 -5.25 -4.61 -5.54
N ASP A 22 -4.84 -5.62 -6.32
CA ASP A 22 -4.56 -6.97 -5.83
C ASP A 22 -3.48 -6.99 -4.73
N VAL A 23 -2.46 -6.14 -4.85
CA VAL A 23 -1.42 -5.96 -3.82
C VAL A 23 -2.02 -5.32 -2.57
N GLY A 24 -2.87 -4.30 -2.74
CA GLY A 24 -3.61 -3.67 -1.64
C GLY A 24 -4.51 -4.66 -0.89
N ASP A 25 -5.29 -5.46 -1.61
CA ASP A 25 -6.15 -6.51 -1.07
C ASP A 25 -5.34 -7.56 -0.31
N SER A 26 -4.16 -7.90 -0.80
CA SER A 26 -3.24 -8.81 -0.11
C SER A 26 -2.79 -8.23 1.23
N LEU A 27 -2.44 -6.94 1.27
CA LEU A 27 -2.09 -6.26 2.52
C LEU A 27 -3.29 -6.19 3.48
N GLU A 28 -4.49 -5.89 2.99
CA GLU A 28 -5.69 -5.86 3.82
C GLU A 28 -6.00 -7.23 4.45
N ARG A 29 -5.90 -8.32 3.67
CA ARG A 29 -6.05 -9.70 4.19
C ARG A 29 -5.00 -10.03 5.24
N LEU A 30 -3.73 -9.65 5.02
CA LEU A 30 -2.66 -9.82 6.01
C LEU A 30 -2.98 -9.05 7.29
N ARG A 31 -3.39 -7.78 7.20
CA ARG A 31 -3.74 -6.98 8.37
C ARG A 31 -4.95 -7.51 9.13
N ALA A 32 -5.86 -8.25 8.47
CA ALA A 32 -6.98 -8.92 9.12
C ALA A 32 -6.57 -10.25 9.79
N ASN A 33 -5.50 -10.90 9.33
CA ASN A 33 -5.02 -12.18 9.86
C ASN A 33 -4.54 -12.04 11.31
N ARG A 34 -5.00 -12.94 12.18
CA ARG A 34 -4.72 -12.91 13.64
C ARG A 34 -3.23 -13.03 13.97
N ASP A 35 -2.52 -13.92 13.30
CA ASP A 35 -1.11 -14.17 13.60
C ASP A 35 -0.24 -13.02 13.08
N PHE A 36 -0.60 -12.44 11.93
CA PHE A 36 0.04 -11.22 11.43
C PHE A 36 -0.18 -10.03 12.37
N LYS A 37 -1.41 -9.83 12.87
CA LYS A 37 -1.69 -8.79 13.89
C LYS A 37 -0.80 -8.96 15.10
N ARG A 38 -0.74 -10.19 15.66
CA ARG A 38 0.06 -10.49 16.84
C ARG A 38 1.55 -10.24 16.64
N VAL A 39 2.11 -10.69 15.52
CA VAL A 39 3.57 -10.64 15.30
C VAL A 39 4.02 -9.27 14.80
N ILE A 40 3.32 -8.70 13.82
CA ILE A 40 3.78 -7.48 13.13
C ILE A 40 3.15 -6.23 13.72
N LEU A 41 1.83 -6.19 13.92
CA LEU A 41 1.19 -4.96 14.41
C LEU A 41 1.43 -4.77 15.90
N GLU A 42 1.06 -5.75 16.72
CA GLU A 42 1.22 -5.70 18.17
C GLU A 42 2.69 -5.91 18.57
N GLY A 43 3.35 -6.93 18.03
CA GLY A 43 4.75 -7.24 18.36
C GLY A 43 5.74 -6.20 17.86
N TYR A 44 5.84 -6.02 16.54
CA TYR A 44 6.88 -5.20 15.94
C TYR A 44 6.56 -3.69 15.92
N PHE A 45 5.33 -3.29 15.60
CA PHE A 45 4.99 -1.86 15.51
C PHE A 45 4.65 -1.22 16.87
N GLU A 46 4.11 -1.98 17.83
CA GLU A 46 3.75 -1.43 19.14
C GLU A 46 4.78 -1.78 20.21
N GLN A 47 4.92 -3.06 20.56
CA GLN A 47 5.74 -3.49 21.71
C GLN A 47 7.22 -3.22 21.49
N GLU A 48 7.75 -3.56 20.32
CA GLU A 48 9.17 -3.36 20.01
C GLU A 48 9.53 -1.88 19.91
N ALA A 49 8.64 -1.04 19.35
CA ALA A 49 8.84 0.41 19.32
C ALA A 49 8.95 0.99 20.75
N ILE A 50 8.06 0.57 21.66
CA ILE A 50 8.13 0.97 23.08
C ILE A 50 9.44 0.51 23.72
N ARG A 51 9.82 -0.76 23.50
CA ARG A 51 11.05 -1.34 24.04
C ARG A 51 12.28 -0.56 23.59
N LEU A 52 12.36 -0.21 22.30
CA LEU A 52 13.48 0.55 21.74
C LEU A 52 13.55 1.98 22.29
N VAL A 53 12.41 2.64 22.50
CA VAL A 53 12.36 3.97 23.12
C VAL A 53 12.86 3.92 24.57
N GLN A 54 12.47 2.90 25.34
CA GLN A 54 12.99 2.71 26.70
C GLN A 54 14.50 2.41 26.67
N LEU A 55 14.93 1.51 25.77
CA LEU A 55 16.34 1.13 25.63
C LEU A 55 17.23 2.31 25.25
N LYS A 56 16.71 3.25 24.46
CA LYS A 56 17.40 4.49 24.11
C LYS A 56 17.79 5.31 25.35
N ALA A 57 17.01 5.25 26.42
CA ALA A 57 17.28 5.95 27.68
C ALA A 57 18.07 5.12 28.70
N ASP A 58 18.33 3.83 28.44
CA ASP A 58 19.08 2.96 29.36
C ASP A 58 20.54 3.43 29.50
N PRO A 59 21.06 3.69 30.71
CA PRO A 59 22.44 4.11 30.94
C PRO A 59 23.50 3.17 30.33
N ASN A 60 23.22 1.87 30.24
CA ASN A 60 24.13 0.88 29.66
C ASN A 60 24.14 0.90 28.13
N MET A 61 23.22 1.63 27.51
CA MET A 61 23.05 1.73 26.05
C MET A 61 23.47 3.09 25.50
N GLN A 62 24.21 3.90 26.27
CA GLN A 62 24.61 5.26 25.88
C GLN A 62 25.88 5.34 25.02
N SER A 63 26.50 4.20 24.69
CA SER A 63 27.59 4.19 23.72
C SER A 63 27.08 4.67 22.34
N LEU A 64 27.98 5.28 21.56
CA LEU A 64 27.63 5.79 20.23
C LEU A 64 27.08 4.69 19.31
N ASP A 65 27.70 3.50 19.33
CA ASP A 65 27.28 2.37 18.49
C ASP A 65 25.92 1.83 18.92
N SER A 66 25.66 1.72 20.24
CA SER A 66 24.36 1.29 20.75
C SER A 66 23.25 2.28 20.37
N GLN A 67 23.46 3.58 20.57
CA GLN A 67 22.48 4.61 20.20
C GLN A 67 22.19 4.59 18.69
N LYS A 68 23.23 4.49 17.86
CA LYS A 68 23.08 4.41 16.40
C LYS A 68 22.24 3.20 15.98
N SER A 69 22.50 2.04 16.59
CA SER A 69 21.75 0.81 16.32
C SER A 69 20.28 0.92 16.75
N ILE A 70 20.01 1.49 17.92
CA ILE A 70 18.64 1.66 18.43
C ILE A 70 17.84 2.61 17.53
N ILE A 71 18.43 3.75 17.16
CA ILE A 71 17.77 4.73 16.28
C ILE A 71 17.47 4.10 14.93
N ALA A 72 18.41 3.37 14.33
CA ALA A 72 18.20 2.69 13.06
C ALA A 72 17.04 1.66 13.11
N GLN A 73 16.85 0.98 14.25
CA GLN A 73 15.74 0.06 14.43
C GLN A 73 14.38 0.78 14.55
N ILE A 74 14.34 1.92 15.27
CA ILE A 74 13.14 2.77 15.34
C ILE A 74 12.77 3.28 13.94
N ASP A 75 13.76 3.76 13.19
CA ASP A 75 13.57 4.24 11.81
C ASP A 75 13.08 3.11 10.90
N ALA A 76 13.58 1.88 11.07
CA ALA A 76 13.13 0.72 10.31
C ALA A 76 11.65 0.37 10.57
N ILE A 77 11.19 0.44 11.83
CA ILE A 77 9.77 0.28 12.19
C ILE A 77 8.92 1.32 11.45
N GLY A 78 9.29 2.60 11.54
CA GLY A 78 8.57 3.68 10.88
C GLY A 78 8.55 3.53 9.36
N SER A 79 9.69 3.16 8.77
CA SER A 79 9.84 2.98 7.32
C SER A 79 8.95 1.86 6.78
N LEU A 80 8.86 0.74 7.49
CA LEU A 80 7.96 -0.36 7.11
C LEU A 80 6.49 0.05 7.24
N GLY A 81 6.13 0.77 8.30
CA GLY A 81 4.80 1.33 8.47
C GLY A 81 4.41 2.28 7.32
N GLN A 82 5.33 3.15 6.89
CA GLN A 82 5.13 4.04 5.75
C GLN A 82 4.95 3.26 4.44
N TYR A 83 5.70 2.18 4.23
CA TYR A 83 5.52 1.32 3.07
C TYR A 83 4.11 0.69 3.04
N PHE A 84 3.61 0.15 4.16
CA PHE A 84 2.25 -0.38 4.23
C PHE A 84 1.18 0.69 3.96
N HIS A 85 1.39 1.89 4.49
CA HIS A 85 0.49 3.01 4.21
C HIS A 85 0.50 3.37 2.72
N ALA A 86 1.66 3.44 2.09
CA ALA A 86 1.79 3.75 0.67
C ALA A 86 1.13 2.68 -0.22
N VAL A 87 1.27 1.40 0.10
CA VAL A 87 0.58 0.31 -0.60
C VAL A 87 -0.94 0.48 -0.51
N TYR A 88 -1.46 0.73 0.69
CA TYR A 88 -2.89 0.96 0.90
C TYR A 88 -3.40 2.18 0.11
N GLN A 89 -2.72 3.33 0.20
CA GLN A 89 -3.13 4.54 -0.52
C GLN A 89 -3.11 4.35 -2.04
N LYS A 90 -2.08 3.69 -2.58
CA LYS A 90 -2.00 3.37 -4.01
C LYS A 90 -3.18 2.51 -4.45
N ALA A 91 -3.56 1.51 -3.66
CA ALA A 91 -4.71 0.68 -3.96
C ALA A 91 -6.02 1.49 -3.95
N GLN A 92 -6.22 2.37 -2.97
CA GLN A 92 -7.41 3.23 -2.92
C GLN A 92 -7.53 4.18 -4.13
N ILE A 93 -6.40 4.75 -4.57
CA ILE A 93 -6.34 5.57 -5.78
C ILE A 93 -6.65 4.71 -7.02
N ALA A 94 -6.04 3.53 -7.13
CA ALA A 94 -6.25 2.62 -8.25
C ALA A 94 -7.71 2.13 -8.35
N ARG A 95 -8.38 1.86 -7.23
CA ARG A 95 -9.81 1.50 -7.23
C ARG A 95 -10.68 2.62 -7.84
N LYS A 96 -10.41 3.88 -7.48
CA LYS A 96 -11.13 5.03 -8.05
C LYS A 96 -10.87 5.19 -9.54
N ALA A 97 -9.61 4.99 -9.96
CA ALA A 97 -9.24 5.03 -11.37
C ALA A 97 -9.96 3.95 -12.18
N ILE A 98 -10.03 2.71 -11.68
CA ILE A 98 -10.76 1.61 -12.34
C ILE A 98 -12.22 1.99 -12.57
N VAL A 99 -12.91 2.53 -11.56
CA VAL A 99 -14.32 2.93 -11.69
C VAL A 99 -14.49 3.99 -12.79
N SER A 100 -13.67 5.05 -12.74
CA SER A 100 -13.72 6.13 -13.74
C SER A 100 -13.40 5.64 -15.16
N ASP A 101 -12.42 4.74 -15.31
CA ASP A 101 -12.01 4.17 -16.58
C ASP A 101 -13.08 3.21 -17.14
N GLU A 102 -13.72 2.41 -16.27
CA GLU A 102 -14.83 1.52 -16.64
C GLU A 102 -16.04 2.34 -17.11
N GLU A 103 -16.41 3.41 -16.40
CA GLU A 103 -17.48 4.34 -16.81
C GLU A 103 -17.17 4.97 -18.18
N THR A 104 -15.97 5.50 -18.38
CA THR A 104 -15.56 6.12 -19.65
C THR A 104 -15.58 5.11 -20.80
N ARG A 105 -15.11 3.88 -20.57
CA ARG A 105 -15.11 2.83 -21.60
C ARG A 105 -16.55 2.47 -21.99
N ASP A 106 -17.43 2.33 -21.02
CA ASP A 106 -18.81 1.91 -21.24
C ASP A 106 -19.60 3.00 -22.00
N GLU A 107 -19.35 4.29 -21.72
CA GLU A 107 -19.86 5.42 -22.52
C GLU A 107 -19.40 5.34 -23.99
N LEU A 108 -18.10 5.11 -24.22
CA LEU A 108 -17.56 5.01 -25.59
C LEU A 108 -18.10 3.81 -26.38
N LEU A 109 -18.39 2.70 -25.70
CA LEU A 109 -19.02 1.52 -26.30
C LEU A 109 -20.49 1.79 -26.67
N GLN A 110 -21.25 2.49 -25.82
CA GLN A 110 -22.62 2.86 -26.14
C GLN A 110 -22.71 3.81 -27.33
N ASP A 111 -21.80 4.79 -27.43
CA ASP A 111 -21.72 5.71 -28.57
C ASP A 111 -21.41 4.99 -29.89
N THR A 112 -20.73 3.84 -29.83
CA THR A 112 -20.45 3.01 -31.02
C THR A 112 -21.62 2.13 -31.43
N GLU A 113 -22.41 1.63 -30.48
CA GLU A 113 -23.58 0.80 -30.76
C GLU A 113 -24.84 1.61 -31.14
N GLY A 114 -24.94 2.87 -30.70
CA GLY A 114 -26.07 3.77 -31.01
C GLY A 114 -25.94 4.58 -32.30
N GLY A 115 -24.84 4.41 -33.05
CA GLY A 115 -24.50 5.18 -34.25
C GLY A 115 -24.76 4.48 -35.60
N GLU A 116 -25.34 3.27 -35.61
CA GLU A 116 -25.82 2.55 -36.80
C GLU A 116 -27.33 2.71 -37.01
#